data_AF-A0A1N6NC45-F1
#
_entry.id   AF-A0A1N6NC45-F1
#
_cell.length_a   1.000
_cell.length_b   1.000
_cell.length_c   1.000
_cell.angle_alpha   90.00
_cell.angle_beta   90.00
_cell.angle_gamma   90.00
#
_symmetry.space_group_name_H-M   'P 1'
#
loop_
_entity.id
_entity.type
_entity.pdbx_description
1 polymer ?
#
loop_
_entity_poly.entity_id
_entity_poly.type
_entity_poly.pdbx_seq_one_letter_code
_entity_poly.pdbx_strand_id
1 'polypeptide(L)'
;MNLSTSPGVLCFVAPDETITELLQNPLPQEVSYTAHFNQAEEFFLKLDTAFQVPSFPIHHDVRLATPGREYQKAIQSLLQDLYQLLPEIFQGLRYAFDPREILRPVFYKLFRLEGRHYLFHLRLDISFRPTLHRVIEKGSNDQTPRYESNLAPLEASLLPLADPPVGEEPRELRVDQLISDTWIGETGRGYFVEGIWIDNDLTKFFSRLVIPRGKRLYPYYPLTSRFRTLSHTPLDLRVQERPRAVPLLHKTRLFLEPHLEAIQQTLRSEPFSEDLPLFQELKELVPEDLQAPWQDISLRAYLNQDDMKEFEVHLPGAPA
;
A
#
# COMPACT_ATOMS: atom_id res chain seq x y z
N MET A 1 12.02 22.74 8.51
CA MET A 1 12.14 21.45 9.21
C MET A 1 12.98 20.55 8.33
N ASN A 2 14.11 20.05 8.82
CA ASN A 2 14.81 18.98 8.12
C ASN A 2 13.91 17.75 8.22
N LEU A 3 13.33 17.30 7.10
CA LEU A 3 12.65 16.00 7.05
C LEU A 3 13.72 14.95 7.38
N SER A 4 13.67 14.43 8.61
CA SER A 4 14.60 13.40 9.07
C SER A 4 14.50 12.18 8.16
N THR A 5 15.62 11.74 7.61
CA THR A 5 15.75 10.55 6.77
C THR A 5 16.00 9.28 7.60
N SER A 6 15.55 9.27 8.87
CA SER A 6 15.66 8.08 9.70
C SER A 6 14.82 6.94 9.11
N PRO A 7 15.39 5.74 8.91
CA PRO A 7 14.63 4.58 8.43
C PRO A 7 13.40 4.34 9.32
N GLY A 8 12.24 4.12 8.71
CA GLY A 8 11.00 3.82 9.45
C GLY A 8 10.25 5.04 9.99
N VAL A 9 10.65 6.27 9.64
CA VAL A 9 9.86 7.47 9.94
C VAL A 9 9.05 7.88 8.73
N LEU A 10 7.73 7.96 8.91
CA LEU A 10 6.78 8.49 7.92
C LEU A 10 6.41 9.91 8.32
N CYS A 11 6.76 10.87 7.46
CA CYS A 11 6.41 12.27 7.64
C CYS A 11 5.19 12.60 6.79
N PHE A 12 4.08 12.97 7.44
CA PHE A 12 2.92 13.54 6.79
C PHE A 12 2.96 15.05 6.99
N VAL A 13 2.97 15.80 5.90
CA VAL A 13 2.98 17.25 5.98
C VAL A 13 1.71 17.83 5.37
N ALA A 14 1.28 18.96 5.93
CA ALA A 14 0.21 19.81 5.42
C ALA A 14 -1.07 19.05 5.01
N PRO A 15 -1.90 18.62 5.98
CA PRO A 15 -3.24 18.14 5.64
C PRO A 15 -3.98 19.25 4.88
N ASP A 16 -4.80 18.85 3.91
CA ASP A 16 -5.76 19.73 3.25
C ASP A 16 -7.11 19.46 3.92
N GLU A 17 -7.58 20.44 4.70
CA GLU A 17 -8.84 20.32 5.45
C GLU A 17 -10.03 20.11 4.52
N THR A 18 -10.05 20.77 3.35
CA THR A 18 -11.13 20.63 2.37
C THR A 18 -11.21 19.20 1.83
N ILE A 19 -10.07 18.60 1.48
CA ILE A 19 -10.03 17.19 1.07
C ILE A 19 -10.42 16.28 2.24
N THR A 20 -9.89 16.55 3.43
CA THR A 20 -10.16 15.71 4.60
C THR A 20 -11.64 15.70 4.94
N GLU A 21 -12.30 16.85 4.94
CA GLU A 21 -13.74 17.01 5.12
C GLU A 21 -14.53 16.29 4.03
N LEU A 22 -14.14 16.43 2.75
CA LEU A 22 -14.76 15.70 1.63
C LEU A 22 -14.77 14.19 1.92
N LEU A 23 -13.63 13.63 2.32
CA LEU A 23 -13.49 12.19 2.58
C LEU A 23 -14.18 11.73 3.86
N GLN A 24 -14.46 12.61 4.82
CA GLN A 24 -15.26 12.25 6.01
C GLN A 24 -16.76 12.15 5.70
N ASN A 25 -17.24 12.81 4.63
CA ASN A 25 -18.66 12.79 4.27
C ASN A 25 -19.01 11.50 3.50
N PRO A 26 -19.87 10.62 4.03
CA PRO A 26 -20.23 9.38 3.35
C PRO A 26 -20.99 9.63 2.05
N LEU A 27 -20.66 8.84 1.02
CA LEU A 27 -21.39 8.81 -0.25
C LEU A 27 -22.05 7.43 -0.46
N PRO A 28 -23.12 7.35 -1.27
CA PRO A 28 -23.72 6.07 -1.67
C PRO A 28 -22.70 5.13 -2.35
N GLN A 29 -22.85 3.82 -2.16
CA GLN A 29 -21.88 2.79 -2.56
C GLN A 29 -22.26 2.05 -3.87
N GLU A 30 -22.86 2.75 -4.84
CA GLU A 30 -23.23 2.13 -6.12
C GLU A 30 -22.16 2.39 -7.17
N VAL A 31 -20.99 1.75 -7.01
CA VAL A 31 -19.90 1.84 -7.97
C VAL A 31 -19.42 0.46 -8.40
N SER A 32 -19.02 0.35 -9.67
CA SER A 32 -18.53 -0.87 -10.29
C SER A 32 -17.06 -0.69 -10.66
N TYR A 33 -16.21 -1.53 -10.09
CA TYR A 33 -14.80 -1.64 -10.43
C TYR A 33 -14.32 -3.05 -10.18
N THR A 34 -13.25 -3.43 -10.88
CA THR A 34 -12.53 -4.69 -10.64
C THR A 34 -11.11 -4.40 -10.16
N ALA A 35 -10.55 -5.30 -9.37
CA ALA A 35 -9.21 -5.16 -8.81
C ALA A 35 -8.21 -6.01 -9.61
N HIS A 36 -7.02 -5.47 -9.88
CA HIS A 36 -6.05 -6.08 -10.79
C HIS A 36 -4.61 -5.87 -10.35
N PHE A 37 -3.72 -6.71 -10.88
CA PHE A 37 -2.29 -6.46 -10.94
C PHE A 37 -1.83 -6.43 -12.40
N ASN A 38 -0.94 -5.50 -12.74
CA ASN A 38 -0.33 -5.46 -14.07
C ASN A 38 0.90 -6.38 -14.16
N GLN A 39 1.56 -6.37 -15.32
CA GLN A 39 2.76 -7.18 -15.55
C GLN A 39 3.93 -6.81 -14.61
N ALA A 40 3.97 -5.56 -14.13
CA ALA A 40 4.97 -5.06 -13.19
C ALA A 40 4.60 -5.36 -11.73
N GLU A 41 3.57 -6.18 -11.49
CA GLU A 41 3.07 -6.53 -10.15
C GLU A 41 2.49 -5.32 -9.38
N GLU A 42 2.09 -4.26 -10.09
CA GLU A 42 1.45 -3.08 -9.49
C GLU A 42 -0.06 -3.29 -9.40
N PHE A 43 -0.62 -3.00 -8.22
CA PHE A 43 -2.06 -3.08 -7.98
C PHE A 43 -2.79 -1.86 -8.54
N PHE A 44 -3.94 -2.09 -9.18
CA PHE A 44 -4.83 -1.03 -9.64
C PHE A 44 -6.29 -1.46 -9.61
N LEU A 45 -7.18 -0.47 -9.49
CA LEU A 45 -8.60 -0.66 -9.74
C LEU A 45 -8.92 -0.26 -11.18
N LYS A 46 -9.72 -1.07 -11.87
CA LYS A 46 -10.23 -0.80 -13.21
C LYS A 46 -11.69 -0.43 -13.10
N LEU A 47 -12.01 0.79 -13.51
CA LEU A 47 -13.33 1.38 -13.42
C LEU A 47 -14.06 1.24 -14.76
N ASP A 48 -15.39 1.14 -14.70
CA ASP A 48 -16.25 1.15 -15.88
C ASP A 48 -16.34 2.54 -16.53
N THR A 49 -16.17 3.59 -15.71
CA THR A 49 -16.20 4.99 -16.15
C THR A 49 -14.80 5.59 -16.06
N ALA A 50 -14.36 6.22 -17.13
CA ALA A 50 -13.11 6.96 -17.14
C ALA A 50 -13.23 8.26 -16.33
N PHE A 51 -12.13 8.66 -15.71
CA PHE A 51 -11.98 9.92 -15.02
C PHE A 51 -10.81 10.71 -15.62
N GLN A 52 -10.76 11.99 -15.30
CA GLN A 52 -9.71 12.88 -15.78
C GLN A 52 -8.74 13.20 -14.66
N VAL A 53 -7.45 13.11 -14.98
CA VAL A 53 -6.37 13.59 -14.12
C VAL A 53 -5.96 14.97 -14.63
N PRO A 54 -6.08 16.03 -13.80
CA PRO A 54 -5.66 17.37 -14.17
C PRO A 54 -4.15 17.44 -14.37
N SER A 55 -3.68 18.55 -14.94
CA SER A 55 -2.25 18.86 -15.00
C SER A 55 -1.71 19.12 -13.59
N PHE A 56 -0.60 18.47 -13.24
CA PHE A 56 0.13 18.67 -11.99
C PHE A 56 1.51 19.25 -12.25
N PRO A 57 2.05 20.10 -11.34
CA PRO A 57 3.45 20.49 -11.41
C PRO A 57 4.35 19.26 -11.23
N ILE A 58 5.43 19.17 -12.01
CA ILE A 58 6.41 18.07 -11.90
C ILE A 58 7.57 18.41 -10.96
N HIS A 59 7.65 19.66 -10.52
CA HIS A 59 8.67 20.16 -9.63
C HIS A 59 8.05 20.65 -8.32
N HIS A 60 8.65 20.26 -7.21
CA HIS A 60 8.35 20.78 -5.88
C HIS A 60 9.64 20.79 -5.05
N ASP A 61 9.88 21.85 -4.29
CA ASP A 61 11.02 21.89 -3.37
C ASP A 61 10.71 20.99 -2.18
N VAL A 62 11.43 19.87 -2.05
CA VAL A 62 11.24 18.87 -0.99
C VAL A 62 11.32 19.45 0.43
N ARG A 63 11.92 20.63 0.60
CA ARG A 63 12.03 21.34 1.89
C ARG A 63 10.74 22.07 2.27
N LEU A 64 9.87 22.32 1.30
CA LEU A 64 8.57 22.97 1.51
C LEU A 64 7.53 21.92 1.89
N ALA A 65 7.05 22.02 3.13
CA ALA A 65 6.07 21.10 3.70
C ALA A 65 4.66 21.28 3.10
N THR A 66 4.38 22.41 2.47
CA THR A 66 3.07 22.75 1.91
C THR A 66 3.15 22.79 0.38
N PRO A 67 2.20 22.18 -0.35
CA PRO A 67 2.16 22.24 -1.80
C PRO A 67 1.83 23.66 -2.30
N GLY A 68 2.22 23.95 -3.54
CA GLY A 68 1.81 25.18 -4.23
C GLY A 68 0.30 25.21 -4.51
N ARG A 69 -0.25 26.40 -4.74
CA ARG A 69 -1.70 26.60 -5.00
C ARG A 69 -2.21 25.83 -6.22
N GLU A 70 -1.39 25.69 -7.25
CA GLU A 70 -1.75 24.95 -8.48
C GLU A 70 -1.93 23.47 -8.17
N TYR A 71 -1.00 22.88 -7.42
CA TYR A 71 -1.10 21.50 -6.94
C TYR A 71 -2.37 21.30 -6.11
N GLN A 72 -2.62 22.18 -5.13
CA GLN A 72 -3.80 22.09 -4.26
C GLN A 72 -5.11 22.07 -5.04
N LYS A 73 -5.27 22.97 -6.02
CA LYS A 73 -6.46 23.00 -6.89
C LYS A 73 -6.59 21.72 -7.72
N ALA A 74 -5.48 21.22 -8.27
CA ALA A 74 -5.47 20.00 -9.07
C ALA A 74 -5.87 18.77 -8.24
N ILE A 75 -5.29 18.60 -7.04
CA ILE A 75 -5.63 17.45 -6.17
C ILE A 75 -7.06 17.53 -5.65
N GLN A 76 -7.56 18.71 -5.30
CA GLN A 76 -8.95 18.90 -4.87
C GLN A 76 -9.93 18.51 -5.99
N SER A 77 -9.69 18.97 -7.22
CA SER A 77 -10.52 18.61 -8.38
C SER A 77 -10.49 17.11 -8.66
N LEU A 78 -9.29 16.51 -8.66
CA LEU A 78 -9.14 15.07 -8.90
C LEU A 78 -9.90 14.26 -7.85
N LEU A 79 -9.74 14.59 -6.57
CA LEU A 79 -10.37 13.84 -5.49
C LEU A 79 -11.87 14.07 -5.39
N GLN A 80 -12.36 15.23 -5.81
CA GLN A 80 -13.79 15.45 -5.95
C GLN A 80 -14.41 14.47 -6.95
N ASP A 81 -13.78 14.27 -8.11
CA ASP A 81 -14.27 13.34 -9.14
C ASP A 81 -14.05 11.88 -8.72
N LEU A 82 -12.85 11.53 -8.28
CA LEU A 82 -12.50 10.15 -7.94
C LEU A 82 -13.26 9.63 -6.72
N TYR A 83 -13.56 10.50 -5.74
CA TYR A 83 -14.35 10.09 -4.57
C TYR A 83 -15.80 9.73 -4.93
N GLN A 84 -16.38 10.32 -5.97
CA GLN A 84 -17.69 9.90 -6.49
C GLN A 84 -17.62 8.50 -7.12
N LEU A 85 -16.50 8.14 -7.72
CA LEU A 85 -16.32 6.87 -8.42
C LEU A 85 -15.81 5.74 -7.51
N LEU A 86 -15.13 6.07 -6.42
CA LEU A 86 -14.52 5.11 -5.49
C LEU A 86 -14.75 5.51 -4.02
N PRO A 87 -16.01 5.76 -3.59
CA PRO A 87 -16.28 6.27 -2.25
C PRO A 87 -15.79 5.29 -1.17
N GLU A 88 -16.02 4.00 -1.33
CA GLU A 88 -15.64 2.99 -0.33
C GLU A 88 -14.12 2.84 -0.12
N ILE A 89 -13.32 3.26 -1.10
CA ILE A 89 -11.86 3.22 -1.03
C ILE A 89 -11.34 4.37 -0.17
N PHE A 90 -11.81 5.60 -0.42
CA PHE A 90 -11.27 6.81 0.22
C PHE A 90 -12.04 7.26 1.47
N GLN A 91 -13.29 6.84 1.64
CA GLN A 91 -14.15 7.30 2.74
C GLN A 91 -13.50 7.08 4.10
N GLY A 92 -13.54 8.11 4.94
CA GLY A 92 -13.00 8.12 6.30
C GLY A 92 -11.47 8.01 6.38
N LEU A 93 -10.76 8.19 5.27
CA LEU A 93 -9.32 8.44 5.25
C LEU A 93 -9.02 9.94 5.42
N ARG A 94 -7.80 10.26 5.83
CA ARG A 94 -7.26 11.62 5.83
C ARG A 94 -6.24 11.76 4.72
N TYR A 95 -6.17 12.93 4.10
CA TYR A 95 -5.17 13.24 3.08
C TYR A 95 -3.90 13.80 3.71
N ALA A 96 -2.76 13.45 3.15
CA ALA A 96 -1.46 14.02 3.48
C ALA A 96 -0.68 14.30 2.20
N PHE A 97 0.06 15.42 2.21
CA PHE A 97 1.02 15.72 1.15
C PHE A 97 2.38 15.14 1.52
N ASP A 98 3.04 14.47 0.56
CA ASP A 98 4.46 14.11 0.65
C ASP A 98 5.26 14.92 -0.39
N PRO A 99 6.11 15.85 0.05
CA PRO A 99 6.86 16.71 -0.86
C PRO A 99 7.93 15.94 -1.65
N ARG A 100 8.20 14.67 -1.31
CA ARG A 100 9.14 13.79 -2.01
C ARG A 100 8.47 13.03 -3.15
N GLU A 101 7.15 12.85 -3.09
CA GLU A 101 6.38 12.03 -4.04
C GLU A 101 5.09 12.78 -4.47
N ILE A 102 5.25 13.96 -5.09
CA ILE A 102 4.11 14.83 -5.40
C ILE A 102 3.06 14.19 -6.34
N LEU A 103 3.47 13.24 -7.18
CA LEU A 103 2.56 12.49 -8.07
C LEU A 103 1.99 11.23 -7.41
N ARG A 104 2.14 11.07 -6.10
CA ARG A 104 1.60 9.95 -5.33
C ARG A 104 0.90 10.44 -4.07
N PRO A 105 -0.23 11.16 -4.20
CA PRO A 105 -1.01 11.64 -3.05
C PRO A 105 -1.27 10.51 -2.05
N VAL A 106 -1.12 10.85 -0.77
CA VAL A 106 -1.14 9.90 0.34
C VAL A 106 -2.42 10.06 1.14
N PHE A 107 -3.01 8.92 1.50
CA PHE A 107 -4.17 8.81 2.36
C PHE A 107 -3.87 7.88 3.52
N TYR A 108 -4.41 8.18 4.69
CA TYR A 108 -4.14 7.36 5.85
C TYR A 108 -5.29 7.27 6.84
N LYS A 109 -5.22 6.24 7.69
CA LYS A 109 -6.10 6.06 8.86
C LYS A 109 -5.34 5.35 9.97
N LEU A 110 -5.58 5.80 11.20
CA LEU A 110 -5.00 5.21 12.40
C LEU A 110 -6.01 4.25 13.03
N PHE A 111 -5.51 3.09 13.44
CA PHE A 111 -6.26 2.09 14.18
C PHE A 111 -5.57 1.80 15.50
N ARG A 112 -6.34 1.37 16.50
CA ARG A 112 -5.84 0.92 17.80
C ARG A 112 -6.39 -0.45 18.12
N LEU A 113 -5.51 -1.38 18.49
CA LEU A 113 -5.88 -2.73 18.92
C LEU A 113 -4.95 -3.15 20.05
N GLU A 114 -5.53 -3.60 21.18
CA GLU A 114 -4.79 -4.09 22.36
C GLU A 114 -3.64 -3.16 22.81
N GLY A 115 -3.90 -1.85 22.81
CA GLY A 115 -2.91 -0.84 23.23
C GLY A 115 -1.85 -0.49 22.18
N ARG A 116 -1.79 -1.19 21.04
CA ARG A 116 -0.89 -0.88 19.92
C ARG A 116 -1.61 -0.05 18.86
N HIS A 117 -0.84 0.77 18.14
CA HIS A 117 -1.33 1.60 17.04
C HIS A 117 -0.86 1.05 15.70
N TYR A 118 -1.73 1.19 14.70
CA TYR A 118 -1.50 0.75 13.34
C TYR A 118 -1.84 1.88 12.38
N LEU A 119 -1.03 2.04 11.35
CA LEU A 119 -1.26 2.97 10.26
C LEU A 119 -1.69 2.19 9.03
N PHE A 120 -2.92 2.42 8.57
CA PHE A 120 -3.31 2.13 7.20
C PHE A 120 -2.87 3.30 6.33
N HIS A 121 -2.11 3.00 5.29
CA HIS A 121 -1.46 3.95 4.40
C HIS A 121 -1.78 3.56 2.96
N LEU A 122 -2.34 4.49 2.19
CA LEU A 122 -2.77 4.29 0.82
C LEU A 122 -2.15 5.39 -0.05
N ARG A 123 -1.52 5.02 -1.15
CA ARG A 123 -1.05 5.93 -2.18
C ARG A 123 -1.86 5.73 -3.45
N LEU A 124 -2.21 6.81 -4.11
CA LEU A 124 -2.74 6.82 -5.47
C LEU A 124 -1.62 7.31 -6.39
N ASP A 125 -1.20 6.51 -7.38
CA ASP A 125 -0.21 6.95 -8.37
C ASP A 125 -0.91 7.64 -9.55
N ILE A 126 -0.65 8.94 -9.70
CA ILE A 126 -1.21 9.79 -10.76
C ILE A 126 -0.19 10.10 -11.86
N SER A 127 0.94 9.40 -11.89
CA SER A 127 1.97 9.55 -12.92
C SER A 127 1.42 9.21 -14.30
N PHE A 128 1.71 10.05 -15.29
CA PHE A 128 1.26 9.84 -16.65
C PHE A 128 2.01 8.67 -17.31
N ARG A 129 1.26 7.70 -17.88
CA ARG A 129 1.78 6.53 -18.57
C ARG A 129 1.31 6.56 -20.04
N PRO A 130 2.18 6.90 -21.01
CA PRO A 130 1.76 7.14 -22.40
C PRO A 130 1.04 5.97 -23.08
N THR A 131 1.33 4.74 -22.68
CA THR A 131 0.73 3.53 -23.23
C THR A 131 -0.64 3.21 -22.63
N LEU A 132 -0.96 3.77 -21.46
CA LEU A 132 -2.21 3.47 -20.74
C LEU A 132 -3.19 4.64 -20.76
N HIS A 133 -2.69 5.87 -20.88
CA HIS A 133 -3.48 7.08 -20.65
C HIS A 133 -3.71 7.84 -21.95
N ARG A 134 -4.92 8.38 -22.10
CA ARG A 134 -5.28 9.22 -23.24
C ARG A 134 -5.03 10.68 -22.92
N VAL A 135 -4.12 11.33 -23.64
CA VAL A 135 -3.84 12.77 -23.47
C VAL A 135 -5.03 13.61 -23.93
N ILE A 136 -5.53 14.47 -23.05
CA ILE A 136 -6.54 15.49 -23.35
C ILE A 136 -5.84 16.80 -23.71
N GLU A 137 -4.86 17.20 -22.90
CA GLU A 137 -4.07 18.41 -23.09
C GLU A 137 -2.59 18.09 -22.86
N LYS A 138 -1.73 18.61 -23.74
CA LYS A 138 -0.28 18.38 -23.63
C LYS A 138 0.26 19.06 -22.37
N GLY A 139 1.15 18.36 -21.69
CA GLY A 139 1.94 18.94 -20.60
C GLY A 139 2.99 19.91 -21.12
N SER A 140 3.80 20.41 -20.20
CA SER A 140 4.94 21.28 -20.48
C SER A 140 6.20 20.73 -19.81
N ASN A 141 7.29 21.50 -19.83
CA ASN A 141 8.50 21.14 -19.08
C ASN A 141 8.32 21.24 -17.56
N ASP A 142 7.25 21.87 -17.09
CA ASP A 142 6.99 22.10 -15.67
C ASP A 142 5.72 21.39 -15.19
N GLN A 143 4.97 20.78 -16.10
CA GLN A 143 3.65 20.23 -15.83
C GLN A 143 3.39 18.91 -16.55
N THR A 144 2.70 17.98 -15.88
CA THR A 144 2.20 16.75 -16.49
C THR A 144 1.14 17.07 -17.54
N PRO A 145 0.93 16.20 -18.55
CA PRO A 145 -0.27 16.32 -19.37
C PRO A 145 -1.53 16.13 -18.53
N ARG A 146 -2.62 16.77 -18.95
CA ARG A 146 -3.97 16.38 -18.53
C ARG A 146 -4.38 15.16 -19.33
N TYR A 147 -4.87 14.13 -18.66
CA TYR A 147 -5.19 12.87 -19.32
C TYR A 147 -6.48 12.23 -18.79
N GLU A 148 -7.02 11.32 -19.57
CA GLU A 148 -8.15 10.45 -19.24
C GLU A 148 -7.63 9.04 -18.96
N SER A 149 -8.16 8.41 -17.91
CA SER A 149 -7.86 7.03 -17.52
C SER A 149 -9.08 6.39 -16.88
N ASN A 150 -9.23 5.08 -17.01
CA ASN A 150 -10.16 4.28 -16.22
C ASN A 150 -9.42 3.35 -15.24
N LEU A 151 -8.13 3.57 -15.05
CA LEU A 151 -7.27 2.81 -14.13
C LEU A 151 -6.88 3.72 -12.98
N ALA A 152 -7.07 3.25 -11.75
CA ALA A 152 -6.61 3.89 -10.53
C ALA A 152 -5.53 3.02 -9.86
N PRO A 153 -4.24 3.26 -10.15
CA PRO A 153 -3.15 2.51 -9.52
C PRO A 153 -3.02 2.89 -8.04
N LEU A 154 -3.02 1.89 -7.17
CA LEU A 154 -3.05 2.08 -5.72
C LEU A 154 -1.96 1.23 -5.05
N GLU A 155 -1.31 1.79 -4.04
CA GLU A 155 -0.43 1.05 -3.15
C GLU A 155 -0.94 1.18 -1.71
N ALA A 156 -1.37 0.07 -1.12
CA ALA A 156 -1.81 0.03 0.26
C ALA A 156 -0.82 -0.72 1.15
N SER A 157 -0.64 -0.23 2.37
CA SER A 157 0.10 -0.90 3.42
C SER A 157 -0.54 -0.66 4.78
N LEU A 158 -0.43 -1.66 5.64
CA LEU A 158 -0.80 -1.59 7.04
C LEU A 158 0.47 -1.82 7.86
N LEU A 159 0.83 -0.83 8.66
CA LEU A 159 2.11 -0.73 9.34
C LEU A 159 1.89 -0.67 10.87
N PRO A 160 2.58 -1.50 11.66
CA PRO A 160 2.60 -1.34 13.11
C PRO A 160 3.44 -0.11 13.48
N LEU A 161 2.98 0.67 14.46
CA LEU A 161 3.69 1.85 14.95
C LEU A 161 4.45 1.55 16.25
N ALA A 162 5.63 2.14 16.39
CA ALA A 162 6.49 2.04 17.56
C ALA A 162 5.89 2.80 18.75
N ASP A 163 5.31 3.96 18.49
CA ASP A 163 4.76 4.86 19.50
C ASP A 163 3.31 5.21 19.18
N PRO A 164 2.53 5.58 20.22
CA PRO A 164 1.27 6.26 20.01
C PRO A 164 1.46 7.55 19.18
N PRO A 165 0.57 7.85 18.23
CA PRO A 165 0.59 9.11 17.52
C PRO A 165 0.42 10.28 18.49
N VAL A 166 1.16 11.36 18.26
CA VAL A 166 1.08 12.58 19.07
C VAL A 166 0.08 13.55 18.43
N GLY A 167 -1.06 13.77 19.10
CA GLY A 167 -2.14 14.61 18.61
C GLY A 167 -3.08 13.89 17.64
N GLU A 168 -4.13 14.59 17.21
CA GLU A 168 -5.12 14.04 16.26
C GLU A 168 -4.59 13.99 14.82
N GLU A 169 -3.62 14.85 14.51
CA GLU A 169 -2.97 14.98 13.20
C GLU A 169 -1.46 14.84 13.34
N PRO A 170 -0.97 13.59 13.49
CA PRO A 170 0.44 13.35 13.68
C PRO A 170 1.19 13.73 12.40
N ARG A 171 2.17 14.63 12.53
CA ARG A 171 3.08 15.01 11.44
C ARG A 171 4.16 13.98 11.17
N GLU A 172 4.43 13.16 12.18
CA GLU A 172 5.48 12.14 12.15
C GLU A 172 4.93 10.88 12.80
N LEU A 173 5.08 9.75 12.11
CA LEU A 173 4.76 8.43 12.63
C LEU A 173 5.99 7.54 12.52
N ARG A 174 6.37 6.92 13.63
CA ARG A 174 7.47 5.96 13.67
C ARG A 174 6.92 4.54 13.53
N VAL A 175 7.29 3.88 12.44
CA VAL A 175 7.01 2.46 12.21
C VAL A 175 7.85 1.64 13.18
N ASP A 176 7.24 0.62 13.78
CA ASP A 176 7.96 -0.29 14.65
C ASP A 176 8.89 -1.19 13.84
N GLN A 177 10.17 -1.26 14.20
CA GLN A 177 11.19 -1.99 13.45
C GLN A 177 11.52 -3.31 14.15
N LEU A 178 11.11 -4.42 13.52
CA LEU A 178 11.31 -5.77 14.03
C LEU A 178 12.56 -6.45 13.43
N ILE A 179 12.97 -6.06 12.24
CA ILE A 179 14.02 -6.72 11.47
C ILE A 179 15.35 -6.03 11.79
N SER A 180 16.37 -6.84 12.09
CA SER A 180 17.67 -6.34 12.58
C SER A 180 18.41 -5.52 11.52
N ASP A 181 19.09 -4.46 11.96
CA ASP A 181 19.99 -3.66 11.12
C ASP A 181 21.12 -4.48 10.49
N THR A 182 21.57 -5.54 11.18
CA THR A 182 22.59 -6.47 10.65
C THR A 182 22.13 -7.21 9.39
N TRP A 183 20.82 -7.19 9.09
CA TRP A 183 20.24 -7.69 7.84
C TRP A 183 20.62 -6.85 6.61
N ILE A 184 21.07 -5.61 6.79
CA ILE A 184 21.29 -4.66 5.68
C ILE A 184 22.77 -4.59 5.30
N GLY A 185 23.63 -5.33 6.02
CA GLY A 185 25.09 -5.35 5.86
C GLY A 185 25.66 -6.75 5.64
N GLU A 186 26.74 -7.07 6.36
CA GLU A 186 27.80 -8.08 6.06
C GLU A 186 27.37 -9.46 5.51
N THR A 187 26.11 -9.89 5.69
CA THR A 187 25.58 -11.14 5.11
C THR A 187 24.11 -11.08 4.67
N GLY A 188 23.43 -9.92 4.73
CA GLY A 188 21.98 -9.83 4.48
C GLY A 188 21.59 -9.30 3.10
N ARG A 189 20.31 -9.42 2.72
CA ARG A 189 19.82 -9.29 1.33
C ARG A 189 18.79 -8.18 1.08
N GLY A 190 18.46 -7.40 2.10
CA GLY A 190 17.49 -6.32 1.94
C GLY A 190 18.06 -5.12 1.19
N TYR A 191 17.22 -4.38 0.48
CA TYR A 191 17.62 -3.22 -0.32
C TYR A 191 16.68 -2.03 -0.08
N PHE A 192 17.11 -0.84 -0.48
CA PHE A 192 16.32 0.38 -0.38
C PHE A 192 15.75 0.77 -1.75
N VAL A 193 14.44 1.01 -1.80
CA VAL A 193 13.75 1.64 -2.95
C VAL A 193 13.03 2.86 -2.40
N GLU A 194 13.35 4.05 -2.93
CA GLU A 194 12.69 5.31 -2.53
C GLU A 194 12.73 5.57 -1.01
N GLY A 195 13.81 5.15 -0.35
CA GLY A 195 13.98 5.29 1.11
C GLY A 195 13.22 4.24 1.95
N ILE A 196 12.53 3.30 1.30
CA ILE A 196 11.86 2.17 1.93
C ILE A 196 12.78 0.95 1.84
N TRP A 197 13.11 0.37 2.99
CA TRP A 197 13.80 -0.90 3.05
C TRP A 197 12.84 -2.07 2.76
N ILE A 198 13.22 -2.99 1.89
CA ILE A 198 12.43 -4.15 1.44
C ILE A 198 13.32 -5.39 1.33
N ASP A 199 12.78 -6.58 1.67
CA ASP A 199 13.43 -7.86 1.41
C ASP A 199 12.48 -8.90 0.79
N ASN A 200 12.85 -9.43 -0.37
CA ASN A 200 11.99 -10.35 -1.13
C ASN A 200 11.90 -11.75 -0.51
N ASP A 201 12.96 -12.26 0.10
CA ASP A 201 12.96 -13.59 0.70
C ASP A 201 12.13 -13.60 1.98
N LEU A 202 12.26 -12.58 2.83
CA LEU A 202 11.40 -12.39 4.00
C LEU A 202 9.94 -12.16 3.60
N THR A 203 9.68 -11.36 2.57
CA THR A 203 8.32 -11.14 2.06
C THR A 203 7.68 -12.45 1.59
N LYS A 204 8.42 -13.26 0.82
CA LYS A 204 7.95 -14.59 0.40
C LYS A 204 7.75 -15.52 1.59
N PHE A 205 8.69 -15.57 2.54
CA PHE A 205 8.58 -16.39 3.74
C PHE A 205 7.30 -16.08 4.51
N PHE A 206 7.11 -14.81 4.90
CA PHE A 206 5.95 -14.39 5.69
C PHE A 206 4.63 -14.64 4.94
N SER A 207 4.58 -14.27 3.66
CA SER A 207 3.37 -14.45 2.85
C SER A 207 3.01 -15.93 2.66
N ARG A 208 3.97 -16.78 2.29
CA ARG A 208 3.73 -18.22 2.09
C ARG A 208 3.34 -18.93 3.38
N LEU A 209 3.78 -18.40 4.53
CA LEU A 209 3.41 -18.92 5.84
C LEU A 209 1.91 -18.79 6.11
N VAL A 210 1.28 -17.67 5.75
CA VAL A 210 -0.17 -17.47 5.97
C VAL A 210 -1.04 -17.94 4.80
N ILE A 211 -0.52 -18.04 3.57
CA ILE A 211 -1.28 -18.54 2.42
C ILE A 211 -1.50 -20.07 2.54
N PRO A 212 -2.72 -20.60 2.45
CA PRO A 212 -2.99 -22.04 2.52
C PRO A 212 -2.12 -22.89 1.57
N ARG A 213 -1.77 -24.11 2.01
CA ARG A 213 -0.98 -25.06 1.18
C ARG A 213 -1.65 -25.29 -0.18
N GLY A 214 -0.86 -25.35 -1.25
CA GLY A 214 -1.34 -25.52 -2.62
C GLY A 214 -1.98 -24.27 -3.26
N LYS A 215 -2.28 -23.23 -2.47
CA LYS A 215 -2.85 -21.99 -3.00
C LYS A 215 -1.78 -21.08 -3.58
N ARG A 216 -2.04 -20.51 -4.76
CA ARG A 216 -1.18 -19.51 -5.40
C ARG A 216 -1.93 -18.20 -5.50
N LEU A 217 -1.33 -17.15 -4.93
CA LEU A 217 -1.85 -15.78 -4.99
C LEU A 217 -0.96 -14.84 -5.81
N TYR A 218 0.06 -15.36 -6.51
CA TYR A 218 0.96 -14.53 -7.30
C TYR A 218 0.19 -13.66 -8.33
N PRO A 219 0.51 -12.36 -8.46
CA PRO A 219 1.65 -11.64 -7.88
C PRO A 219 1.43 -11.04 -6.48
N TYR A 220 0.32 -11.34 -5.81
CA TYR A 220 0.01 -10.79 -4.50
C TYR A 220 0.75 -11.48 -3.34
N TYR A 221 1.37 -10.67 -2.48
CA TYR A 221 2.02 -11.05 -1.23
C TYR A 221 1.32 -10.34 -0.05
N PRO A 222 0.51 -11.03 0.77
CA PRO A 222 -0.25 -10.40 1.84
C PRO A 222 0.63 -9.84 2.95
N LEU A 223 1.79 -10.42 3.20
CA LEU A 223 2.72 -9.98 4.23
C LEU A 223 4.05 -9.62 3.62
N THR A 224 4.50 -8.39 3.85
CA THR A 224 5.71 -7.82 3.26
C THR A 224 6.65 -7.31 4.34
N SER A 225 7.93 -7.28 4.01
CA SER A 225 9.00 -6.77 4.89
C SER A 225 9.36 -5.32 4.54
N ARG A 226 8.42 -4.38 4.65
CA ARG A 226 8.68 -2.95 4.39
C ARG A 226 9.11 -2.24 5.67
N PHE A 227 9.96 -1.21 5.57
CA PHE A 227 10.39 -0.37 6.70
C PHE A 227 11.06 -1.12 7.87
N ARG A 228 11.71 -2.25 7.59
CA ARG A 228 12.32 -3.16 8.58
C ARG A 228 11.29 -3.75 9.54
N THR A 229 10.07 -3.98 9.08
CA THR A 229 9.03 -4.57 9.90
C THR A 229 8.21 -5.60 9.14
N LEU A 230 7.41 -6.35 9.88
CA LEU A 230 6.31 -7.13 9.30
C LEU A 230 5.15 -6.18 9.03
N SER A 231 4.80 -6.03 7.75
CA SER A 231 3.69 -5.23 7.29
C SER A 231 2.69 -6.07 6.52
N HIS A 232 1.45 -5.61 6.46
CA HIS A 232 0.41 -6.26 5.68
C HIS A 232 0.08 -5.38 4.47
N THR A 233 -0.14 -5.98 3.30
CA THR A 233 -0.61 -5.29 2.09
C THR A 233 -2.08 -5.65 1.89
N PRO A 234 -3.03 -4.81 2.32
CA PRO A 234 -4.45 -5.11 2.17
C PRO A 234 -4.84 -5.18 0.69
N LEU A 235 -5.55 -6.24 0.31
CA LEU A 235 -6.08 -6.39 -1.04
C LEU A 235 -7.48 -5.80 -1.17
N ASP A 236 -8.27 -5.92 -0.09
CA ASP A 236 -9.58 -5.31 0.04
C ASP A 236 -9.47 -3.95 0.75
N LEU A 237 -9.68 -2.87 -0.01
CA LEU A 237 -9.48 -1.50 0.45
C LEU A 237 -10.77 -0.85 0.97
N ARG A 238 -11.89 -1.57 0.94
CA ARG A 238 -13.21 -1.04 1.30
C ARG A 238 -13.24 -0.60 2.76
N VAL A 239 -13.98 0.46 3.05
CA VAL A 239 -14.07 1.10 4.37
C VAL A 239 -14.35 0.13 5.52
N GLN A 240 -15.17 -0.88 5.26
CA GLN A 240 -15.56 -1.91 6.23
C GLN A 240 -14.51 -3.02 6.41
N GLU A 241 -13.65 -3.26 5.42
CA GLU A 241 -12.65 -4.32 5.45
C GLU A 241 -11.29 -3.84 6.00
N ARG A 242 -10.95 -2.55 5.82
CA ARG A 242 -9.76 -1.92 6.41
C ARG A 242 -9.54 -2.25 7.91
N PRO A 243 -10.53 -2.10 8.82
CA PRO A 243 -10.33 -2.46 10.24
C PRO A 243 -10.17 -3.97 10.47
N ARG A 244 -10.70 -4.83 9.60
CA ARG A 244 -10.57 -6.30 9.71
C ARG A 244 -9.17 -6.81 9.36
N ALA A 245 -8.41 -6.02 8.58
CA ALA A 245 -7.01 -6.30 8.30
C ALA A 245 -6.09 -6.10 9.53
N VAL A 246 -6.52 -5.33 10.54
CA VAL A 246 -5.70 -5.01 11.72
C VAL A 246 -5.49 -6.22 12.64
N PRO A 247 -6.54 -6.97 13.05
CA PRO A 247 -6.35 -8.20 13.81
C PRO A 247 -5.45 -9.23 13.12
N LEU A 248 -5.54 -9.35 11.79
CA LEU A 248 -4.71 -10.27 11.00
C LEU A 248 -3.23 -9.94 11.14
N LEU A 249 -2.83 -8.68 10.91
CA LEU A 249 -1.45 -8.26 11.08
C LEU A 249 -1.01 -8.38 12.55
N HIS A 250 -1.85 -7.99 13.50
CA HIS A 250 -1.55 -8.08 14.93
C HIS A 250 -1.24 -9.52 15.37
N LYS A 251 -2.13 -10.47 15.04
CA LYS A 251 -1.96 -11.88 15.40
C LYS A 251 -0.78 -12.52 14.66
N THR A 252 -0.61 -12.24 13.37
CA THR A 252 0.54 -12.74 12.60
C THR A 252 1.85 -12.29 13.23
N ARG A 253 1.90 -11.03 13.66
CA ARG A 253 3.06 -10.47 14.34
C ARG A 253 3.35 -11.19 15.66
N LEU A 254 2.34 -11.35 16.53
CA LEU A 254 2.49 -12.09 17.79
C LEU A 254 2.99 -13.53 17.56
N PHE A 255 2.54 -14.16 16.48
CA PHE A 255 3.01 -15.49 16.09
C PHE A 255 4.47 -15.49 15.58
N LEU A 256 4.85 -14.52 14.74
CA LEU A 256 6.16 -14.49 14.09
C LEU A 256 7.29 -13.93 14.97
N GLU A 257 6.99 -13.00 15.87
CA GLU A 257 8.00 -12.34 16.72
C GLU A 257 8.95 -13.32 17.44
N PRO A 258 8.47 -14.39 18.10
CA PRO A 258 9.34 -15.35 18.78
C PRO A 258 10.29 -16.12 17.85
N HIS A 259 9.96 -16.20 16.56
CA HIS A 259 10.70 -16.97 15.56
C HIS A 259 11.56 -16.10 14.64
N LEU A 260 11.45 -14.78 14.74
CA LEU A 260 12.01 -13.85 13.76
C LEU A 260 13.54 -13.90 13.68
N GLU A 261 14.22 -14.16 14.80
CA GLU A 261 15.68 -14.33 14.82
C GLU A 261 16.10 -15.59 14.04
N ALA A 262 15.44 -16.72 14.30
CA ALA A 262 15.71 -17.97 13.58
C ALA A 262 15.43 -17.83 12.08
N ILE A 263 14.30 -17.22 11.71
CA ILE A 263 13.93 -16.95 10.31
C ILE A 263 15.02 -16.12 9.62
N GLN A 264 15.48 -15.05 10.27
CA GLN A 264 16.57 -14.23 9.74
C GLN A 264 17.85 -15.08 9.57
N GLN A 265 18.28 -15.79 10.61
CA GLN A 265 19.51 -16.59 10.52
C GLN A 265 19.45 -17.61 9.37
N THR A 266 18.33 -18.31 9.19
CA THR A 266 18.13 -19.26 8.08
C THR A 266 18.21 -18.57 6.71
N LEU A 267 17.56 -17.41 6.55
CA LEU A 267 17.49 -16.70 5.27
C LEU A 267 18.77 -15.92 4.93
N ARG A 268 19.70 -15.73 5.89
CA ARG A 268 21.06 -15.23 5.59
C ARG A 268 21.89 -16.28 4.84
N SER A 269 21.76 -17.54 5.24
CA SER A 269 22.52 -18.63 4.63
C SER A 269 21.94 -19.09 3.31
N GLU A 270 20.62 -19.14 3.17
CA GLU A 270 19.95 -19.75 2.01
C GLU A 270 18.77 -18.91 1.52
N PRO A 271 18.51 -18.85 0.20
CA PRO A 271 17.29 -18.21 -0.31
C PRO A 271 16.04 -18.92 0.20
N PHE A 272 14.94 -18.18 0.26
CA PHE A 272 13.67 -18.77 0.67
C PHE A 272 13.25 -19.90 -0.29
N SER A 273 12.92 -21.05 0.30
CA SER A 273 12.19 -22.15 -0.33
C SER A 273 11.14 -22.66 0.65
N GLU A 274 10.00 -23.14 0.13
CA GLU A 274 9.02 -23.83 0.96
C GLU A 274 9.60 -25.12 1.56
N ASP A 275 10.68 -25.70 1.00
CA ASP A 275 11.31 -26.92 1.52
C ASP A 275 12.23 -26.68 2.72
N LEU A 276 12.43 -25.42 3.16
CA LEU A 276 13.25 -25.11 4.33
C LEU A 276 12.65 -25.78 5.58
N PRO A 277 13.45 -26.53 6.38
CA PRO A 277 12.94 -27.23 7.56
C PRO A 277 12.19 -26.31 8.54
N LEU A 278 12.78 -25.13 8.82
CA LEU A 278 12.16 -24.12 9.67
C LEU A 278 10.82 -23.63 9.10
N PHE A 279 10.72 -23.45 7.77
CA PHE A 279 9.46 -23.03 7.16
C PHE A 279 8.38 -24.10 7.33
N GLN A 280 8.71 -25.37 7.07
CA GLN A 280 7.74 -26.46 7.23
C GLN A 280 7.28 -26.61 8.68
N GLU A 281 8.20 -26.51 9.65
CA GLU A 281 7.87 -26.52 11.08
C GLU A 281 6.90 -25.39 11.43
N LEU A 282 7.25 -24.14 11.09
CA LEU A 282 6.39 -23.00 11.38
C LEU A 282 5.05 -23.11 10.64
N LYS A 283 5.04 -23.63 9.41
CA LYS A 283 3.83 -23.78 8.59
C LYS A 283 2.77 -24.66 9.26
N GLU A 284 3.20 -25.71 9.95
CA GLU A 284 2.30 -26.59 10.72
C GLU A 284 1.76 -25.93 11.99
N LEU A 285 2.45 -24.93 12.53
CA LEU A 285 2.07 -24.21 13.74
C LEU A 285 1.19 -22.97 13.46
N VAL A 286 1.05 -22.55 12.20
CA VAL A 286 0.27 -21.36 11.83
C VAL A 286 -1.20 -21.56 12.21
N PRO A 287 -1.78 -20.70 13.07
CA PRO A 287 -3.19 -20.76 13.41
C PRO A 287 -4.10 -20.67 12.17
N GLU A 288 -5.20 -21.44 12.18
CA GLU A 288 -6.13 -21.51 11.04
C GLU A 288 -6.76 -20.15 10.72
N ASP A 289 -7.02 -19.33 11.73
CA ASP A 289 -7.60 -17.99 11.56
C ASP A 289 -6.67 -17.00 10.83
N LEU A 290 -5.37 -17.26 10.79
CA LEU A 290 -4.42 -16.50 9.95
C LEU A 290 -4.46 -16.94 8.48
N GLN A 291 -4.95 -18.16 8.21
CA GLN A 291 -5.02 -18.73 6.87
C GLN A 291 -6.41 -18.54 6.22
N ALA A 292 -7.46 -18.54 7.05
CA ALA A 292 -8.86 -18.49 6.62
C ALA A 292 -9.18 -17.31 5.68
N PRO A 293 -8.73 -16.05 5.92
CA PRO A 293 -9.03 -14.93 5.02
C PRO A 293 -8.54 -15.12 3.58
N TRP A 294 -7.53 -15.96 3.39
CA TRP A 294 -6.94 -16.20 2.08
C TRP A 294 -7.62 -17.34 1.32
N GLN A 295 -8.54 -18.10 1.92
CA GLN A 295 -9.12 -19.31 1.31
C GLN A 295 -10.05 -19.02 0.13
N ASP A 296 -10.70 -17.86 0.11
CA ASP A 296 -11.70 -17.52 -0.92
C ASP A 296 -11.18 -16.48 -1.95
N ILE A 297 -9.98 -15.94 -1.74
CA ILE A 297 -9.35 -15.00 -2.68
C ILE A 297 -8.74 -15.76 -3.86
N SER A 298 -8.96 -15.34 -5.09
CA SER A 298 -8.27 -15.95 -6.24
C SER A 298 -7.76 -14.90 -7.21
N LEU A 299 -6.68 -15.23 -7.91
CA LEU A 299 -6.11 -14.39 -8.96
C LEU A 299 -6.15 -15.14 -10.29
N ARG A 300 -6.70 -14.50 -11.31
CA ARG A 300 -6.82 -15.06 -12.66
C ARG A 300 -5.94 -14.28 -13.62
N ALA A 301 -4.93 -14.95 -14.17
CA ALA A 301 -4.11 -14.34 -15.21
C ALA A 301 -4.88 -14.25 -16.53
N TYR A 302 -4.75 -13.12 -17.24
CA TYR A 302 -5.31 -12.91 -18.57
C TYR A 302 -4.38 -12.00 -19.40
N LEU A 303 -4.65 -11.89 -20.70
CA LEU A 303 -4.00 -10.92 -21.58
C LEU A 303 -4.95 -9.75 -21.82
N ASN A 304 -4.48 -8.53 -21.62
CA ASN A 304 -5.26 -7.33 -21.87
C ASN A 304 -5.35 -7.04 -23.39
N GLN A 305 -5.96 -5.91 -23.76
CA GLN A 305 -6.16 -5.51 -25.16
C GLN A 305 -4.86 -5.29 -25.96
N ASP A 306 -3.73 -5.10 -25.26
CA ASP A 306 -2.41 -4.86 -25.83
C ASP A 306 -1.51 -6.11 -25.73
N ASP A 307 -2.11 -7.30 -25.54
CA ASP A 307 -1.43 -8.59 -25.34
C ASP A 307 -0.47 -8.61 -24.13
N MET A 308 -0.68 -7.72 -23.16
CA MET A 308 0.11 -7.66 -21.93
C MET A 308 -0.55 -8.49 -20.83
N LYS A 309 0.26 -9.24 -20.09
CA LYS A 309 -0.23 -10.10 -19.01
C LYS A 309 -0.67 -9.27 -17.80
N GLU A 310 -1.90 -9.48 -17.36
CA GLU A 310 -2.49 -8.91 -16.15
C GLU A 310 -3.09 -10.03 -15.28
N PHE A 311 -3.45 -9.69 -14.05
CA PHE A 311 -4.06 -10.59 -13.09
C PHE A 311 -5.28 -9.94 -12.47
N GLU A 312 -6.45 -10.49 -12.73
CA GLU A 312 -7.70 -10.08 -12.10
C GLU A 312 -7.81 -10.70 -10.71
N VAL A 313 -8.22 -9.90 -9.74
CA VAL A 313 -8.39 -10.29 -8.35
C VAL A 313 -9.88 -10.52 -8.07
N HIS A 314 -10.22 -11.73 -7.66
CA HIS A 314 -11.55 -12.08 -7.20
C HIS A 314 -11.59 -12.07 -5.67
N LEU A 315 -12.32 -11.11 -5.13
CA LEU A 315 -12.57 -10.94 -3.69
C LEU A 315 -14.03 -11.31 -3.36
N PRO A 316 -14.28 -12.04 -2.26
CA PRO A 316 -15.64 -12.31 -1.81
C PRO A 316 -16.45 -11.03 -1.55
N GLY A 317 -17.60 -10.92 -2.22
CA GLY A 317 -18.54 -9.82 -2.03
C GLY A 317 -18.04 -8.44 -2.48
N ALA A 318 -16.96 -8.37 -3.26
CA ALA A 318 -16.57 -7.14 -3.95
C ALA A 318 -17.52 -6.85 -5.13
N PRO A 319 -17.70 -5.56 -5.52
CA PRO A 319 -18.41 -5.22 -6.74
C PRO A 319 -17.75 -5.90 -7.96
N ALA A 320 -18.57 -6.23 -8.96
CA ALA A 320 -18.18 -6.98 -10.15
C ALA A 320 -18.32 -6.12 -11.40
#